data_AF-A0A7Y6XC32-F1
#
_entry.id   AF-A0A7Y6XC32-F1
#
_cell.length_a   1.000
_cell.length_b   1.000
_cell.length_c   1.000
_cell.angle_alpha   90.00
_cell.angle_beta   90.00
_cell.angle_gamma   90.00
#
_symmetry.space_group_name_H-M   'P 1'
#
loop_
_entity.id
_entity.type
_entity.pdbx_description
1 polymer ?
#
loop_
_entity_poly.entity_id
_entity_poly.type
_entity_poly.pdbx_seq_one_letter_code
_entity_poly.pdbx_strand_id
1 'polypeptide(L)'
;MAMTALVVLRPYRAGSERARRNAERLITACRAFQTRHGQLPQALTELVPAFLPELPPAKYSGPHFGFTYDVGPGRHVLGWTERIPFGRPFYVFEEDRWGYLD
;
A
#
# COMPACT_ATOMS: atom_id res chain seq x y z
N MET A 1 8.44 37.19 21.60
CA MET A 1 9.25 35.96 21.51
C MET A 1 8.49 34.98 20.63
N ALA A 2 8.85 34.87 19.35
CA ALA A 2 8.20 33.98 18.41
C ALA A 2 8.97 32.65 18.39
N MET A 3 8.34 31.60 18.89
CA MET A 3 8.88 30.26 18.92
C MET A 3 8.75 29.67 17.51
N THR A 4 9.78 29.87 16.69
CA THR A 4 9.88 29.29 15.35
C THR A 4 9.97 27.78 15.51
N ALA A 5 8.84 27.09 15.34
CA ALA A 5 8.81 25.64 15.28
C ALA A 5 9.55 25.19 14.02
N LEU A 6 10.84 24.89 14.18
CA LEU A 6 11.63 24.24 13.16
C LEU A 6 11.13 22.79 13.07
N VAL A 7 10.11 22.55 12.23
CA VAL A 7 9.74 21.21 11.82
C VAL A 7 10.94 20.66 11.05
N VAL A 8 11.76 19.86 11.75
CA VAL A 8 12.87 19.13 11.17
C VAL A 8 12.32 18.35 9.98
N LEU A 9 12.78 18.70 8.78
CA LEU A 9 12.59 17.94 7.55
C LEU A 9 13.20 16.54 7.74
N ARG A 10 12.46 15.64 8.40
CA ARG A 10 12.75 14.21 8.33
C ARG A 10 12.65 13.86 6.85
N PRO A 11 13.72 13.35 6.23
CA PRO A 11 13.76 13.22 4.78
C PRO A 11 12.58 12.36 4.36
N TYR A 12 11.87 12.87 3.36
CA TYR A 12 10.78 12.26 2.60
C TYR A 12 10.84 10.73 2.42
N ARG A 13 12.06 10.20 2.41
CA ARG A 13 12.44 8.78 2.33
C ARG A 13 11.85 7.90 3.42
N ALA A 14 11.77 8.37 4.67
CA ALA A 14 11.26 7.54 5.77
C ALA A 14 9.76 7.17 5.60
N GLY A 15 8.98 8.07 4.99
CA GLY A 15 7.58 7.82 4.64
C GLY A 15 7.42 6.83 3.49
N SER A 16 8.25 6.95 2.44
CA SER A 16 8.27 5.99 1.33
C SER A 16 8.67 4.59 1.79
N GLU A 17 9.72 4.50 2.59
CA GLU A 17 10.24 3.23 3.10
C GLU A 17 9.23 2.53 4.03
N ARG A 18 8.52 3.29 4.88
CA ARG A 18 7.41 2.74 5.67
C ARG A 18 6.27 2.23 4.78
N ALA A 19 5.89 3.01 3.76
CA ALA A 19 4.82 2.61 2.84
C ALA A 19 5.19 1.35 2.05
N ARG A 20 6.44 1.22 1.59
CA ARG A 20 6.94 0.01 0.93
C ARG A 20 6.80 -1.22 1.82
N ARG A 21 7.27 -1.16 3.07
CA ARG A 21 7.11 -2.27 4.03
C ARG A 21 5.66 -2.60 4.33
N ASN A 22 4.80 -1.58 4.40
CA ASN A 22 3.37 -1.79 4.59
C ASN A 22 2.73 -2.47 3.36
N ALA A 23 3.18 -2.14 2.15
CA ALA A 23 2.76 -2.81 0.93
C ALA A 23 3.18 -4.29 0.93
N GLU A 24 4.41 -4.60 1.34
CA GLU A 24 4.89 -5.98 1.48
C GLU A 24 4.07 -6.78 2.50
N ARG A 25 3.66 -6.16 3.61
CA ARG A 25 2.74 -6.78 4.58
C ARG A 25 1.38 -7.09 3.96
N LEU A 26 0.82 -6.16 3.19
CA LEU A 26 -0.44 -6.36 2.47
C LEU A 26 -0.31 -7.49 1.44
N ILE A 27 0.77 -7.51 0.65
CA ILE A 27 1.03 -8.56 -0.34
C ILE A 27 1.10 -9.93 0.36
N THR A 28 1.84 -10.02 1.46
CA THR A 28 1.97 -11.26 2.25
C THR A 28 0.60 -11.72 2.78
N ALA A 29 -0.20 -10.81 3.32
CA ALA A 29 -1.54 -11.11 3.81
C ALA A 29 -2.48 -11.58 2.69
N CYS A 30 -2.46 -10.93 1.51
CA CYS A 30 -3.18 -11.38 0.33
C CYS A 30 -2.76 -12.78 -0.13
N ARG A 31 -1.47 -13.10 -0.09
CA ARG A 31 -0.98 -14.45 -0.42
C ARG A 31 -1.45 -15.48 0.60
N ALA A 32 -1.40 -15.17 1.89
CA ALA A 32 -1.93 -16.04 2.93
C ALA A 32 -3.44 -16.27 2.76
N PHE A 33 -4.20 -15.23 2.41
CA PHE A 33 -5.61 -15.33 2.05
C PHE A 33 -5.80 -16.27 0.85
N GLN A 34 -5.01 -16.09 -0.21
CA GLN A 34 -5.03 -16.94 -1.39
C GLN A 34 -4.73 -18.41 -1.07
N THR A 35 -3.73 -18.69 -0.23
CA THR A 35 -3.43 -20.05 0.20
C THR A 35 -4.58 -20.69 0.97
N ARG A 36 -5.30 -19.92 1.80
CA ARG A 36 -6.42 -20.43 2.60
C ARG A 36 -7.71 -20.63 1.80
N HIS A 37 -8.00 -19.72 0.87
CA HIS A 37 -9.29 -19.64 0.18
C HIS A 37 -9.24 -20.06 -1.29
N GLY A 38 -8.05 -20.28 -1.84
CA GLY A 38 -7.84 -20.61 -3.26
C GLY A 38 -7.94 -19.40 -4.21
N GLN A 39 -8.24 -18.21 -3.71
CA GLN A 39 -8.40 -16.98 -4.49
C GLN A 39 -7.88 -15.76 -3.72
N LEU A 40 -7.45 -14.73 -4.44
CA LEU A 40 -7.09 -13.44 -3.84
C LEU A 40 -8.34 -12.73 -3.30
N PRO A 41 -8.19 -11.86 -2.27
CA PRO A 41 -9.31 -11.09 -1.74
C PRO A 41 -9.87 -10.16 -2.83
N GLN A 42 -11.16 -9.86 -2.78
CA GLN A 42 -11.80 -8.87 -3.65
C GLN A 42 -11.67 -7.45 -3.08
N ALA A 43 -11.41 -7.32 -1.78
CA ALA A 43 -11.07 -6.07 -1.12
C ALA A 43 -10.05 -6.28 0.00
N LEU A 44 -9.17 -5.29 0.23
CA LEU A 44 -8.19 -5.36 1.32
C LEU A 44 -8.83 -5.56 2.70
N THR A 45 -10.05 -5.05 2.90
CA THR A 45 -10.79 -5.20 4.17
C THR A 45 -11.07 -6.66 4.55
N GLU A 46 -11.08 -7.59 3.60
CA GLU A 46 -11.26 -9.04 3.87
C GLU A 46 -10.04 -9.66 4.58
N LEU A 47 -8.90 -8.98 4.57
CA LEU A 47 -7.72 -9.40 5.31
C LEU A 47 -7.88 -9.19 6.82
N VAL A 48 -8.81 -8.33 7.23
CA VAL A 48 -9.03 -7.98 8.63
C VAL A 48 -10.23 -8.74 9.18
N PRO A 49 -10.19 -9.27 10.41
CA PRO A 49 -9.04 -9.28 11.33
C PRO A 49 -8.12 -10.51 11.17
N ALA A 50 -8.45 -11.44 10.27
CA ALA A 50 -7.87 -12.78 10.27
C ALA A 50 -6.40 -12.86 9.81
N PHE A 51 -5.99 -11.99 8.90
CA PHE A 51 -4.64 -11.95 8.33
C PHE A 51 -3.87 -10.69 8.76
N LEU A 52 -4.57 -9.62 9.08
CA LEU A 52 -4.03 -8.36 9.62
C LEU A 52 -4.95 -7.84 10.73
N PRO A 53 -4.41 -7.26 11.82
CA PRO A 53 -5.23 -6.66 12.87
C PRO A 53 -5.98 -5.41 12.38
N GLU A 54 -5.36 -4.64 11.50
CA GLU A 54 -5.92 -3.48 10.82
C GLU A 54 -5.18 -3.26 9.48
N LEU A 55 -5.75 -2.44 8.60
CA LEU A 55 -5.10 -2.09 7.33
C LEU A 55 -3.96 -1.09 7.58
N PRO A 56 -2.71 -1.41 7.19
CA PRO A 56 -1.60 -0.51 7.40
C PRO A 56 -1.73 0.73 6.50
N PRO A 57 -1.35 1.92 7.00
CA PRO A 57 -1.47 3.15 6.23
C PRO A 57 -0.40 3.25 5.14
N ALA A 58 -0.73 3.90 4.02
CA ALA A 58 0.23 4.30 3.01
C ALA A 58 1.03 5.54 3.45
N LYS A 59 1.87 6.09 2.55
CA LYS A 59 2.64 7.31 2.82
C LYS A 59 1.74 8.53 3.03
N TYR A 60 0.73 8.64 2.19
CA TYR A 60 -0.35 9.61 2.30
C TYR A 60 -1.64 8.87 2.66
N SER A 61 -2.52 9.51 3.43
CA SER A 61 -3.82 8.99 3.86
C SER A 61 -4.93 9.96 3.44
N GLY A 62 -6.07 9.43 3.00
CA GLY A 62 -7.24 10.22 2.57
C GLY A 62 -8.04 9.51 1.48
N PRO A 63 -9.19 10.07 1.06
CA PRO A 63 -10.10 9.42 0.10
C PRO A 63 -9.47 9.12 -1.27
N HIS A 64 -8.41 9.85 -1.62
CA HIS A 64 -7.70 9.75 -2.90
C HIS A 64 -6.21 9.42 -2.75
N PHE A 65 -5.72 9.30 -1.52
CA PHE A 65 -4.31 9.15 -1.22
C PHE A 65 -4.18 8.04 -0.17
N GLY A 66 -3.92 6.82 -0.61
CA GLY A 66 -3.89 5.62 0.22
C GLY A 66 -3.35 4.44 -0.57
N PHE A 67 -3.44 3.24 0.00
CA PHE A 67 -3.31 2.03 -0.81
C PHE A 67 -4.56 1.87 -1.68
N THR A 68 -4.37 1.71 -2.98
CA THR A 68 -5.41 1.31 -3.92
C THR A 68 -5.28 -0.19 -4.16
N TYR A 69 -6.42 -0.87 -4.27
CA TYR A 69 -6.45 -2.28 -4.61
C TYR A 69 -7.49 -2.46 -5.71
N ASP A 70 -7.00 -2.56 -6.94
CA ASP A 70 -7.83 -2.66 -8.12
C ASP A 70 -7.98 -4.12 -8.50
N VAL A 71 -9.23 -4.58 -8.56
CA VAL A 71 -9.60 -5.95 -8.92
C VAL A 71 -10.31 -5.94 -10.27
N GLY A 72 -9.77 -6.72 -11.21
CA GLY A 72 -10.33 -6.92 -12.53
C GLY A 72 -10.28 -8.38 -12.96
N PRO A 73 -10.84 -8.72 -14.13
CA PRO A 73 -10.84 -10.09 -14.63
C PRO A 73 -9.42 -10.67 -14.71
N GLY A 74 -9.12 -11.63 -13.83
CA GLY A 74 -7.82 -12.30 -13.76
C GLY A 74 -6.66 -11.38 -13.35
N ARG A 75 -6.94 -10.24 -12.68
CA ARG A 75 -5.89 -9.29 -12.31
C ARG A 75 -6.19 -8.58 -10.99
N HIS A 76 -5.22 -8.61 -10.08
CA HIS A 76 -5.24 -7.83 -8.85
C HIS A 76 -4.01 -6.93 -8.80
N VAL A 77 -4.21 -5.65 -8.51
CA VAL A 77 -3.13 -4.65 -8.46
C VAL A 77 -3.20 -3.87 -7.16
N LEU A 78 -2.14 -3.95 -6.35
CA LEU A 78 -1.94 -3.07 -5.19
C LEU A 78 -1.11 -1.87 -5.62
N GLY A 79 -1.60 -0.65 -5.41
CA GLY A 79 -0.89 0.59 -5.73
C GLY A 79 -0.91 1.59 -4.58
N TRP A 80 -0.05 2.61 -4.64
CA TRP A 80 -0.16 3.80 -3.79
C TRP A 80 0.61 4.96 -4.42
N THR A 81 0.40 6.17 -3.89
CA THR A 81 1.20 7.34 -4.29
C THR A 81 2.39 7.53 -3.35
N GLU A 82 3.61 7.48 -3.90
CA GLU A 82 4.82 7.87 -3.19
C GLU A 82 5.14 9.35 -3.31
N ARG A 83 4.83 9.98 -4.47
CA ARG A 83 5.16 11.39 -4.74
C ARG A 83 4.19 12.15 -5.63
N ILE A 84 3.19 12.79 -5.03
CA ILE A 84 2.23 13.67 -5.73
C ILE A 84 2.96 14.72 -6.59
N PRO A 85 2.57 14.92 -7.87
CA PRO A 85 1.45 14.30 -8.58
C PRO A 85 1.76 12.94 -9.23
N PHE A 86 3.02 12.53 -9.24
CA PHE A 86 3.56 11.36 -9.93
C PHE A 86 3.93 10.22 -8.96
N GLY A 87 4.85 9.35 -9.38
CA GLY A 87 5.48 8.34 -8.53
C GLY A 87 4.51 7.42 -7.81
N ARG A 88 3.91 6.50 -8.56
CA ARG A 88 2.94 5.52 -8.08
C ARG A 88 3.48 4.11 -8.26
N PRO A 89 4.14 3.53 -7.24
CA PRO A 89 4.45 2.12 -7.25
C PRO A 89 3.16 1.30 -7.29
N PHE A 90 3.24 0.17 -7.97
CA PHE A 90 2.20 -0.83 -7.94
C PHE A 90 2.79 -2.24 -7.98
N TYR A 91 2.02 -3.21 -7.56
CA TYR A 91 2.37 -4.62 -7.59
C TYR A 91 1.22 -5.41 -8.22
N VAL A 92 1.55 -6.21 -9.23
CA VAL A 92 0.60 -7.10 -9.92
C VAL A 92 0.75 -8.49 -9.34
N PHE A 93 -0.31 -9.01 -8.72
CA PHE A 93 -0.26 -10.27 -7.99
C PHE A 93 -0.06 -11.47 -8.92
N GLU A 94 -0.68 -11.48 -10.09
CA GLU A 94 -0.58 -12.62 -11.02
C GLU A 94 0.80 -12.75 -11.63
N GLU A 95 1.53 -11.64 -11.74
CA GLU A 95 2.87 -11.59 -12.33
C GLU A 95 3.99 -11.65 -11.28
N ASP A 96 3.65 -11.60 -10.00
CA ASP A 96 4.60 -11.43 -8.88
C ASP A 96 5.59 -10.29 -9.14
N ARG A 97 5.08 -9.17 -9.68
CA ARG A 97 5.92 -8.12 -10.27
C ARG A 97 5.59 -6.75 -9.74
N TRP A 98 6.66 -6.05 -9.35
CA TRP A 98 6.63 -4.62 -9.08
C TRP A 98 6.66 -3.81 -10.38
N GLY A 99 5.85 -2.76 -10.41
CA GLY A 99 5.86 -1.73 -11.43
C GLY A 99 5.86 -0.33 -10.81
N TYR A 100 6.03 0.66 -11.68
CA TYR A 100 6.06 2.06 -11.28
C TYR A 100 5.43 2.89 -12.40
N LEU A 101 4.51 3.77 -12.02
CA LEU A 101 3.87 4.73 -12.92
C LEU A 101 4.33 6.14 -12.53
N ASP A 102 4.87 6.88 -13.50
CA ASP A 102 5.23 8.30 -13.35
C ASP A 102 4.30 9.15 -14.24
#